data_AF-A0A536KBQ0-F1
#
_entry.id   AF-A0A536KBQ0-F1
#
_cell.length_a   1.000
_cell.length_b   1.000
_cell.length_c   1.000
_cell.angle_alpha   90.00
_cell.angle_beta   90.00
_cell.angle_gamma   90.00
#
_symmetry.space_group_name_H-M   'P 1'
#
loop_
_entity.id
_entity.type
_entity.pdbx_description
1 polymer ?
#
loop_
_entity_poly.entity_id
_entity_poly.type
_entity_poly.pdbx_seq_one_letter_code
_entity_poly.pdbx_strand_id
1 'polypeptide(L)'
;MATTPPPRATSRPPLESRRRCSISTSTASASSSSMWSTARPASWNAASRRPPPEPTPSSMPSRHSSSSSRRRRPCTASSSGRRCRPIPPSSTCMQSSPGGCSTWSAAASAARASATARTRRWSPTPWAAWSASWRCGGWNPGPTTATTWSPKRPAWAAQSTFRRLEMAVENQTQDVMERVANANLKQLGDIRIDDVLLFIDRGLENMPTYMDLYNRWEKQQWAVGDLDFGPDRQRWQEATDLEKEATLWGRRLFFNGEERVTSTLAPFVWAAPKPEIEIFLSTQMVDEARHTIFFDRWWREVVGTDAADLKAILEEIRPDTNPGYNELFYERLPGVAQRMASNPRDVDAFIEGVTIYHIVVEATLALTGQRFELESLREEGLTHLGYYQGFTAVARDESRHVNFGIKVLQEAVREDAERFAPLIQRTLVECLPLISGTIHPPDDRYYSEFGRSEDELLEFAMNALNKRLRSIGINLAA
;
A
#
# COMPACT_ATOMS: atom_id res chain seq x y z
N MET A 1 40.74 -65.61 -10.64
CA MET A 1 41.70 -65.51 -11.77
C MET A 1 41.11 -64.50 -12.74
N ALA A 2 41.56 -63.25 -12.88
CA ALA A 2 42.89 -62.64 -12.74
C ALA A 2 43.81 -62.87 -13.96
N THR A 3 43.95 -61.84 -14.79
CA THR A 3 44.87 -61.71 -15.94
C THR A 3 45.35 -60.26 -16.09
N THR A 4 46.52 -59.97 -15.54
CA THR A 4 47.40 -58.80 -15.82
C THR A 4 48.40 -59.18 -16.96
N PRO A 5 49.31 -58.33 -17.50
CA PRO A 5 49.77 -56.96 -17.15
C PRO A 5 49.90 -56.03 -18.42
N PRO A 6 50.82 -55.04 -18.59
CA PRO A 6 51.62 -54.16 -17.69
C PRO A 6 51.32 -52.63 -17.92
N PRO A 7 52.23 -51.59 -17.91
CA PRO A 7 52.08 -50.48 -16.93
C PRO A 7 52.27 -48.98 -17.35
N ARG A 8 51.59 -48.09 -16.59
CA ARG A 8 51.92 -46.71 -16.09
C ARG A 8 52.72 -45.65 -16.91
N ALA A 9 52.09 -44.49 -17.13
CA ALA A 9 52.42 -43.13 -16.60
C ALA A 9 51.20 -42.17 -16.79
N THR A 10 50.82 -41.07 -16.09
CA THR A 10 51.23 -40.26 -14.89
C THR A 10 52.19 -39.05 -15.05
N SER A 11 51.92 -37.79 -14.63
CA SER A 11 50.68 -36.96 -14.50
C SER A 11 50.91 -35.56 -13.82
N ARG A 12 50.33 -34.44 -14.38
CA ARG A 12 50.07 -33.08 -13.75
C ARG A 12 51.31 -32.26 -13.27
N PRO A 13 51.21 -30.97 -12.78
CA PRO A 13 50.29 -29.80 -12.97
C PRO A 13 51.11 -28.56 -13.53
N PRO A 14 50.99 -27.23 -13.18
CA PRO A 14 49.98 -26.38 -12.52
C PRO A 14 49.56 -25.06 -13.27
N LEU A 15 50.07 -23.85 -12.90
CA LEU A 15 49.41 -22.51 -13.07
C LEU A 15 50.37 -21.28 -13.16
N GLU A 16 49.83 -20.13 -13.63
CA GLU A 16 50.09 -18.69 -13.31
C GLU A 16 51.39 -17.87 -13.63
N SER A 17 51.28 -16.99 -14.64
CA SER A 17 51.35 -15.50 -14.55
C SER A 17 52.67 -14.63 -14.56
N ARG A 18 52.52 -13.43 -15.15
CA ARG A 18 53.19 -12.09 -14.94
C ARG A 18 54.52 -11.68 -15.64
N ARG A 19 54.55 -10.37 -16.03
CA ARG A 19 55.67 -9.45 -16.42
C ARG A 19 56.13 -9.46 -17.91
N ARG A 20 56.51 -8.34 -18.59
CA ARG A 20 56.28 -6.86 -18.43
C ARG A 20 56.83 -6.07 -19.65
N CYS A 21 56.22 -4.92 -20.02
CA CYS A 21 56.82 -3.75 -20.75
C CYS A 21 57.33 -3.94 -22.22
N SER A 22 57.47 -2.93 -23.10
CA SER A 22 57.05 -1.49 -23.11
C SER A 22 57.19 -0.76 -24.48
N ILE A 23 56.21 0.10 -24.81
CA ILE A 23 56.30 1.46 -25.43
C ILE A 23 57.14 1.72 -26.71
N SER A 24 56.46 2.15 -27.80
CA SER A 24 56.72 3.33 -28.68
C SER A 24 55.94 3.18 -30.01
N THR A 25 55.37 4.14 -30.78
CA THR A 25 55.07 5.61 -30.78
C THR A 25 55.56 6.31 -32.06
N SER A 26 54.68 6.45 -33.05
CA SER A 26 54.61 7.57 -34.01
C SER A 26 53.16 7.64 -34.56
N THR A 27 52.40 8.74 -34.64
CA THR A 27 52.58 10.20 -34.86
C THR A 27 52.53 10.64 -36.33
N ALA A 28 51.36 11.09 -36.79
CA ALA A 28 51.19 12.06 -37.87
C ALA A 28 49.87 12.84 -37.69
N SER A 29 49.91 14.15 -37.90
CA SER A 29 48.77 15.09 -37.98
C SER A 29 48.61 15.56 -39.46
N ALA A 30 47.69 16.42 -39.91
CA ALA A 30 46.84 17.39 -39.21
C ALA A 30 45.61 17.91 -40.03
N SER A 31 44.64 18.49 -39.31
CA SER A 31 43.89 19.74 -39.61
C SER A 31 43.10 19.98 -40.91
N SER A 32 41.76 19.97 -40.80
CA SER A 32 40.81 21.07 -41.16
C SER A 32 39.36 20.55 -40.99
N SER A 33 38.38 21.19 -40.33
CA SER A 33 37.97 22.59 -40.10
C SER A 33 37.06 23.20 -41.18
N SER A 34 35.76 22.87 -41.16
CA SER A 34 34.70 23.80 -41.58
C SER A 34 33.28 23.46 -41.06
N MET A 35 32.59 24.51 -40.61
CA MET A 35 31.14 24.78 -40.61
C MET A 35 30.12 23.61 -40.61
N TRP A 36 29.31 23.56 -39.54
CA TRP A 36 27.88 23.23 -39.63
C TRP A 36 27.07 24.46 -39.23
N SER A 37 26.34 25.05 -40.19
CA SER A 37 25.53 26.25 -39.97
C SER A 37 24.07 25.91 -39.70
N THR A 38 23.42 26.72 -38.86
CA THR A 38 22.01 26.61 -38.49
C THR A 38 21.05 26.77 -39.67
N ALA A 39 20.06 25.89 -39.80
CA ALA A 39 18.87 26.11 -40.63
C ALA A 39 17.73 26.74 -39.80
N ARG A 40 17.01 27.71 -40.38
CA ARG A 40 15.83 28.37 -39.77
C ARG A 40 14.53 27.77 -40.34
N PRO A 41 13.45 27.68 -39.54
CA PRO A 41 12.09 27.50 -40.06
C PRO A 41 11.55 28.80 -40.70
N ALA A 42 10.47 28.68 -41.47
CA ALA A 42 9.88 29.77 -42.24
C ALA A 42 8.96 30.71 -41.43
N SER A 43 8.69 31.89 -41.99
CA SER A 43 7.98 33.01 -41.34
C SER A 43 6.48 33.08 -41.63
N TRP A 44 5.69 33.47 -40.62
CA TRP A 44 4.40 34.16 -40.78
C TRP A 44 4.38 35.42 -39.90
N ASN A 45 3.68 36.48 -40.35
CA ASN A 45 3.75 37.82 -39.77
C ASN A 45 2.64 38.13 -38.75
N ALA A 46 2.99 38.76 -37.61
CA ALA A 46 2.04 39.52 -36.79
C ALA A 46 2.74 40.64 -35.98
N ALA A 47 2.06 41.77 -35.83
CA ALA A 47 2.59 43.07 -35.40
C ALA A 47 3.23 43.15 -33.98
N SER A 48 4.43 43.74 -33.96
CA SER A 48 5.04 44.61 -32.92
C SER A 48 4.31 44.83 -31.59
N ARG A 49 5.01 44.58 -30.47
CA ARG A 49 4.75 45.18 -29.14
C ARG A 49 6.05 45.64 -28.47
N ARG A 50 5.98 46.66 -27.61
CA ARG A 50 7.12 47.23 -26.85
C ARG A 50 7.29 46.53 -25.49
N PRO A 51 8.50 46.54 -24.89
CA PRO A 51 8.71 46.07 -23.51
C PRO A 51 8.06 47.01 -22.46
N PRO A 52 7.77 46.51 -21.25
CA PRO A 52 7.25 47.32 -20.13
C PRO A 52 8.36 48.13 -19.41
N PRO A 53 8.01 49.25 -18.74
CA PRO A 53 8.92 50.00 -17.88
C PRO A 53 8.95 49.49 -16.43
N GLU A 54 10.04 49.76 -15.72
CA GLU A 54 10.17 49.52 -14.28
C GLU A 54 9.41 50.56 -13.43
N PRO A 55 8.94 50.20 -12.21
CA PRO A 55 8.20 51.11 -11.33
C PRO A 55 9.13 51.97 -10.45
N THR A 56 8.85 53.27 -10.36
CA THR A 56 9.35 54.15 -9.29
C THR A 56 8.19 54.94 -8.63
N PRO A 57 8.31 55.37 -7.36
CA PRO A 57 7.13 55.61 -6.51
C PRO A 57 6.73 57.08 -6.33
N SER A 58 5.46 57.36 -6.01
CA SER A 58 5.06 58.37 -5.00
C SER A 58 3.54 58.49 -4.72
N SER A 59 3.24 59.05 -3.54
CA SER A 59 2.00 59.74 -3.10
C SER A 59 0.66 58.98 -2.97
N MET A 60 0.18 58.90 -1.73
CA MET A 60 -1.24 58.72 -1.37
C MET A 60 -2.00 60.07 -1.36
N PRO A 61 -3.32 60.07 -1.61
CA PRO A 61 -4.27 60.95 -0.91
C PRO A 61 -4.79 60.26 0.38
N SER A 62 -5.23 61.03 1.38
CA SER A 62 -5.60 60.48 2.71
C SER A 62 -6.90 61.04 3.28
N ARG A 63 -7.46 60.29 4.25
CA ARG A 63 -8.57 60.63 5.18
C ARG A 63 -10.00 60.52 4.63
N HIS A 64 -10.75 59.59 5.23
CA HIS A 64 -11.71 60.01 6.26
C HIS A 64 -11.48 59.18 7.53
N SER A 65 -11.87 59.71 8.69
CA SER A 65 -11.56 59.12 10.00
C SER A 65 -12.73 59.28 10.97
N SER A 66 -13.19 58.18 11.55
CA SER A 66 -14.07 58.15 12.73
C SER A 66 -13.36 57.44 13.88
N SER A 67 -13.31 58.09 15.04
CA SER A 67 -12.48 57.68 16.17
C SER A 67 -13.29 56.99 17.27
N SER A 68 -12.76 55.90 17.82
CA SER A 68 -13.05 55.48 19.20
C SER A 68 -11.76 55.02 19.89
N SER A 69 -11.70 55.13 21.23
CA SER A 69 -10.45 55.28 21.96
C SER A 69 -9.97 54.02 22.68
N ARG A 70 -8.64 53.84 22.74
CA ARG A 70 -8.00 52.94 23.72
C ARG A 70 -8.44 53.31 25.14
N ARG A 71 -8.90 52.32 25.92
CA ARG A 71 -8.86 52.35 27.38
C ARG A 71 -8.11 51.15 27.93
N ARG A 72 -7.06 51.40 28.71
CA ARG A 72 -6.41 50.42 29.59
C ARG A 72 -7.21 50.30 30.89
N ARG A 73 -7.40 49.09 31.41
CA ARG A 73 -7.61 48.74 32.84
C ARG A 73 -7.75 47.21 33.00
N PRO A 74 -7.50 46.63 34.19
CA PRO A 74 -6.17 46.58 34.79
C PRO A 74 -5.80 45.14 35.24
N CYS A 75 -4.55 44.94 35.66
CA CYS A 75 -4.16 43.72 36.37
C CYS A 75 -4.84 43.67 37.76
N THR A 76 -5.40 42.53 38.13
CA THR A 76 -5.73 42.19 39.53
C THR A 76 -4.65 41.26 40.07
N ALA A 77 -4.13 41.58 41.26
CA ALA A 77 -3.18 40.73 41.96
C ALA A 77 -3.91 39.86 42.99
N SER A 78 -3.56 38.58 43.08
CA SER A 78 -3.79 37.74 44.25
C SER A 78 -2.47 37.08 44.65
N SER A 79 -2.11 37.21 45.93
CA SER A 79 -0.77 36.89 46.43
C SER A 79 -0.77 35.66 47.34
N SER A 80 -0.05 34.61 46.95
CA SER A 80 0.23 33.45 47.81
C SER A 80 1.56 32.78 47.44
N GLY A 81 2.68 33.51 47.58
CA GLY A 81 4.00 32.98 47.28
C GLY A 81 4.54 32.01 48.35
N ARG A 82 5.24 30.96 47.92
CA ARG A 82 6.27 30.25 48.70
C ARG A 82 7.52 30.04 47.84
N ARG A 83 8.68 29.91 48.49
CA ARG A 83 10.01 30.06 47.88
C ARG A 83 10.59 28.71 47.42
N CYS A 84 11.42 28.76 46.37
CA CYS A 84 12.30 27.65 45.97
C CYS A 84 13.71 27.80 46.58
N ARG A 85 14.49 26.70 46.50
CA ARG A 85 15.89 26.49 46.96
C ARG A 85 16.09 26.22 48.47
N PRO A 86 17.14 25.46 48.87
CA PRO A 86 17.97 24.49 48.11
C PRO A 86 18.10 23.10 48.80
N ILE A 87 18.79 22.16 48.14
CA ILE A 87 19.24 20.88 48.68
C ILE A 87 20.57 21.05 49.45
N PRO A 88 20.75 20.39 50.60
CA PRO A 88 22.05 19.93 51.09
C PRO A 88 22.10 18.40 51.32
N PRO A 89 23.29 17.76 51.31
CA PRO A 89 23.45 16.30 51.43
C PRO A 89 23.86 15.82 52.84
N SER A 90 23.63 14.54 53.14
CA SER A 90 24.36 13.82 54.21
C SER A 90 24.34 12.30 54.01
N SER A 91 25.51 11.67 54.01
CA SER A 91 25.73 10.22 54.03
C SER A 91 26.03 9.71 55.44
N THR A 92 25.50 8.56 55.83
CA THR A 92 26.05 7.72 56.91
C THR A 92 25.87 6.23 56.56
N CYS A 93 26.69 5.35 57.13
CA CYS A 93 26.79 3.91 56.83
C CYS A 93 26.61 3.05 58.12
N MET A 94 26.52 1.72 57.99
CA MET A 94 26.40 0.70 59.07
C MET A 94 25.04 0.70 59.80
N GLN A 95 24.50 -0.37 60.43
CA GLN A 95 24.71 -1.84 60.53
C GLN A 95 23.43 -2.45 61.20
N SER A 96 23.10 -3.76 61.26
CA SER A 96 23.68 -5.02 60.73
C SER A 96 22.59 -6.13 60.59
N SER A 97 23.01 -7.32 60.14
CA SER A 97 22.34 -8.65 60.15
C SER A 97 22.04 -9.21 61.57
N PRO A 98 21.51 -10.46 61.74
CA PRO A 98 20.93 -11.42 60.77
C PRO A 98 19.59 -12.12 61.20
N GLY A 99 18.97 -12.88 60.28
CA GLY A 99 17.95 -13.92 60.59
C GLY A 99 16.79 -13.95 59.57
N GLY A 100 16.32 -15.09 59.05
CA GLY A 100 16.76 -16.49 59.24
C GLY A 100 16.39 -17.37 58.03
N CYS A 101 16.73 -18.67 58.08
CA CYS A 101 16.66 -19.58 56.93
C CYS A 101 15.36 -20.42 56.91
N SER A 102 14.74 -20.55 55.73
CA SER A 102 13.90 -21.69 55.36
C SER A 102 13.96 -21.93 53.85
N THR A 103 14.01 -23.19 53.43
CA THR A 103 14.22 -23.63 52.05
C THR A 103 13.05 -24.47 51.51
N TRP A 104 13.12 -24.81 50.21
CA TRP A 104 12.47 -25.92 49.48
C TRP A 104 11.46 -25.58 48.37
N SER A 105 11.73 -26.25 47.24
CA SER A 105 10.80 -26.72 46.19
C SER A 105 10.19 -25.73 45.20
N ALA A 106 10.70 -25.82 43.97
CA ALA A 106 10.02 -25.38 42.76
C ALA A 106 8.81 -26.28 42.42
N ALA A 107 7.86 -25.73 41.68
CA ALA A 107 6.86 -26.48 40.93
C ALA A 107 6.71 -25.87 39.53
N ALA A 108 7.36 -26.47 38.53
CA ALA A 108 7.17 -26.11 37.13
C ALA A 108 6.05 -26.95 36.52
N SER A 109 5.06 -26.32 35.89
CA SER A 109 3.96 -27.01 35.22
C SER A 109 4.06 -26.82 33.71
N ALA A 110 4.72 -27.77 33.04
CA ALA A 110 4.79 -27.83 31.58
C ALA A 110 3.66 -28.72 31.03
N ALA A 111 2.68 -28.12 30.34
CA ALA A 111 1.69 -28.87 29.57
C ALA A 111 2.24 -29.21 28.18
N ARG A 112 2.59 -30.48 27.94
CA ARG A 112 3.00 -30.96 26.61
C ARG A 112 1.79 -31.48 25.83
N ALA A 113 1.50 -30.88 24.68
CA ALA A 113 0.67 -31.49 23.65
C ALA A 113 1.59 -32.09 22.57
N SER A 114 1.53 -33.42 22.39
CA SER A 114 2.38 -34.12 21.42
C SER A 114 1.70 -34.22 20.05
N ALA A 115 2.18 -33.45 19.08
CA ALA A 115 1.82 -33.61 17.67
C ALA A 115 2.92 -34.42 16.94
N THR A 116 2.60 -35.61 16.43
CA THR A 116 3.55 -36.47 15.73
C THR A 116 3.68 -36.06 14.25
N ALA A 117 4.81 -35.46 13.89
CA ALA A 117 5.12 -35.11 12.51
C ALA A 117 5.08 -36.36 11.61
N ARG A 118 4.26 -36.31 10.55
CA ARG A 118 4.17 -37.37 9.54
C ARG A 118 4.35 -36.76 8.14
N THR A 119 5.60 -36.80 7.67
CA THR A 119 6.01 -36.19 6.40
C THR A 119 5.20 -36.72 5.23
N ARG A 120 4.49 -35.82 4.52
CA ARG A 120 3.91 -36.09 3.20
C ARG A 120 4.65 -35.27 2.15
N ARG A 121 5.30 -36.00 1.24
CA ARG A 121 5.97 -35.46 0.06
C ARG A 121 4.92 -34.95 -0.91
N TRP A 122 4.87 -33.64 -1.16
CA TRP A 122 3.97 -33.05 -2.15
C TRP A 122 4.51 -33.21 -3.57
N SER A 123 3.57 -33.25 -4.52
CA SER A 123 3.79 -33.17 -5.96
C SER A 123 2.87 -32.06 -6.50
N PRO A 124 3.31 -31.23 -7.46
CA PRO A 124 2.48 -30.16 -7.99
C PRO A 124 1.26 -30.74 -8.72
N THR A 125 0.08 -30.15 -8.51
CA THR A 125 -1.18 -30.51 -9.17
C THR A 125 -1.82 -29.24 -9.75
N PRO A 126 -2.29 -29.21 -11.01
CA PRO A 126 -2.70 -27.95 -11.65
C PRO A 126 -4.00 -27.32 -11.12
N TRP A 127 -4.12 -26.01 -11.35
CA TRP A 127 -5.21 -25.08 -10.99
C TRP A 127 -6.68 -25.53 -11.29
N ALA A 128 -6.88 -26.54 -12.14
CA ALA A 128 -8.20 -26.94 -12.65
C ALA A 128 -8.98 -27.88 -11.68
N ALA A 129 -9.28 -27.43 -10.46
CA ALA A 129 -9.94 -28.28 -9.44
C ALA A 129 -11.01 -27.60 -8.55
N TRP A 130 -11.43 -26.36 -8.84
CA TRP A 130 -12.45 -25.64 -8.04
C TRP A 130 -13.72 -25.32 -8.85
N SER A 131 -14.53 -26.34 -9.15
CA SER A 131 -15.87 -26.15 -9.69
C SER A 131 -16.88 -27.24 -9.25
N ALA A 132 -18.12 -26.79 -9.01
CA ALA A 132 -19.35 -27.58 -8.80
C ALA A 132 -19.43 -28.62 -7.65
N SER A 133 -20.03 -28.23 -6.51
CA SER A 133 -20.72 -29.18 -5.61
C SER A 133 -21.84 -28.62 -4.70
N TRP A 134 -22.64 -27.64 -5.17
CA TRP A 134 -23.90 -27.27 -4.48
C TRP A 134 -25.14 -27.84 -5.19
N ARG A 135 -25.58 -29.04 -4.76
CA ARG A 135 -26.92 -29.56 -5.10
C ARG A 135 -27.92 -29.17 -4.02
N CYS A 136 -29.08 -28.63 -4.41
CA CYS A 136 -30.15 -28.28 -3.49
C CYS A 136 -30.71 -29.53 -2.79
N GLY A 137 -30.52 -29.62 -1.47
CA GLY A 137 -31.18 -30.62 -0.64
C GLY A 137 -32.65 -30.26 -0.42
N GLY A 138 -33.58 -31.02 -1.00
CA GLY A 138 -35.01 -30.79 -0.85
C GLY A 138 -35.49 -31.04 0.58
N TRP A 139 -36.00 -30.00 1.24
CA TRP A 139 -36.64 -30.12 2.56
C TRP A 139 -38.06 -30.68 2.42
N ASN A 140 -38.39 -31.69 3.24
CA ASN A 140 -39.69 -32.34 3.25
C ASN A 140 -40.34 -32.17 4.65
N PRO A 141 -41.40 -31.35 4.80
CA PRO A 141 -41.96 -31.02 6.11
C PRO A 141 -42.87 -32.12 6.66
N GLY A 142 -42.45 -32.76 7.75
CA GLY A 142 -43.32 -33.62 8.56
C GLY A 142 -44.40 -32.81 9.32
N PRO A 143 -45.56 -33.40 9.65
CA PRO A 143 -46.66 -32.69 10.28
C PRO A 143 -46.38 -32.38 11.75
N THR A 144 -46.32 -31.10 12.10
CA THR A 144 -46.30 -30.64 13.50
C THR A 144 -47.71 -30.38 14.03
N THR A 145 -47.96 -30.78 15.27
CA THR A 145 -49.25 -30.61 15.95
C THR A 145 -49.51 -29.16 16.35
N ALA A 146 -50.78 -28.77 16.37
CA ALA A 146 -51.17 -27.39 16.65
C ALA A 146 -51.21 -27.08 18.15
N THR A 147 -50.58 -25.97 18.56
CA THR A 147 -50.69 -25.43 19.92
C THR A 147 -50.89 -23.91 19.88
N THR A 148 -52.05 -23.47 20.36
CA THR A 148 -52.38 -22.14 20.92
C THR A 148 -51.76 -20.87 20.32
N TRP A 149 -52.64 -20.08 19.68
CA TRP A 149 -52.64 -18.62 19.59
C TRP A 149 -51.51 -17.83 20.29
N SER A 150 -50.81 -17.02 19.50
CA SER A 150 -50.23 -15.74 19.92
C SER A 150 -50.79 -14.63 19.02
N PRO A 151 -51.01 -13.40 19.52
CA PRO A 151 -51.56 -12.33 18.71
C PRO A 151 -50.57 -11.96 17.61
N LYS A 152 -50.94 -12.22 16.35
CA LYS A 152 -50.13 -11.86 15.18
C LYS A 152 -49.93 -10.34 15.18
N ARG A 153 -48.67 -9.89 15.34
CA ARG A 153 -48.30 -8.51 14.98
C ARG A 153 -48.75 -8.29 13.53
N PRO A 154 -49.53 -7.23 13.23
CA PRO A 154 -50.04 -7.02 11.88
C PRO A 154 -48.86 -6.76 10.93
N ALA A 155 -48.98 -7.18 9.67
CA ALA A 155 -47.87 -7.16 8.71
C ALA A 155 -47.25 -5.76 8.53
N TRP A 156 -48.07 -4.70 8.60
CA TRP A 156 -47.59 -3.31 8.55
C TRP A 156 -46.64 -2.96 9.70
N ALA A 157 -46.84 -3.54 10.90
CA ALA A 157 -45.96 -3.30 12.03
C ALA A 157 -44.59 -3.95 11.81
N ALA A 158 -44.57 -5.20 11.31
CA ALA A 158 -43.35 -5.89 10.93
C ALA A 158 -42.60 -5.13 9.82
N GLN A 159 -43.29 -4.74 8.74
CA GLN A 159 -42.73 -3.92 7.66
C GLN A 159 -42.20 -2.57 8.16
N SER A 160 -42.88 -1.92 9.12
CA SER A 160 -42.41 -0.67 9.71
C SER A 160 -41.16 -0.84 10.57
N THR A 161 -40.95 -2.01 11.19
CA THR A 161 -39.68 -2.34 11.86
C THR A 161 -38.58 -2.70 10.89
N PHE A 162 -38.86 -3.49 9.83
CA PHE A 162 -37.86 -3.78 8.79
C PHE A 162 -37.38 -2.50 8.11
N ARG A 163 -38.29 -1.65 7.64
CA ARG A 163 -37.94 -0.36 7.02
C ARG A 163 -37.20 0.58 7.96
N ARG A 164 -37.46 0.52 9.28
CA ARG A 164 -36.72 1.29 10.29
C ARG A 164 -35.32 0.72 10.55
N LEU A 165 -35.14 -0.59 10.46
CA LEU A 165 -33.82 -1.23 10.53
C LEU A 165 -33.00 -0.95 9.27
N GLU A 166 -33.61 -1.03 8.08
CA GLU A 166 -33.00 -0.65 6.79
C GLU A 166 -32.50 0.80 6.83
N MET A 167 -33.36 1.77 7.18
CA MET A 167 -32.96 3.18 7.33
C MET A 167 -31.91 3.40 8.43
N ALA A 168 -31.89 2.58 9.49
CA ALA A 168 -30.88 2.69 10.54
C ALA A 168 -29.51 2.18 10.07
N VAL A 169 -29.46 1.05 9.36
CA VAL A 169 -28.23 0.50 8.76
C VAL A 169 -27.71 1.41 7.63
N GLU A 170 -28.61 1.99 6.84
CA GLU A 170 -28.26 2.94 5.79
C GLU A 170 -27.67 4.24 6.39
N ASN A 171 -28.33 4.84 7.39
CA ASN A 171 -27.79 6.01 8.11
C ASN A 171 -26.45 5.69 8.80
N GLN A 172 -26.30 4.54 9.45
CA GLN A 172 -25.03 4.10 10.04
C GLN A 172 -23.94 3.93 8.97
N THR A 173 -24.29 3.45 7.77
CA THR A 173 -23.32 3.37 6.68
C THR A 173 -22.90 4.78 6.23
N GLN A 174 -23.85 5.71 6.06
CA GLN A 174 -23.53 7.09 5.64
C GLN A 174 -22.65 7.83 6.66
N ASP A 175 -22.88 7.63 7.96
CA ASP A 175 -22.03 8.16 9.03
C ASP A 175 -20.58 7.62 8.94
N VAL A 176 -20.41 6.32 8.69
CA VAL A 176 -19.10 5.72 8.43
C VAL A 176 -18.45 6.29 7.15
N MET A 177 -19.22 6.45 6.07
CA MET A 177 -18.73 7.03 4.82
C MET A 177 -18.26 8.48 5.01
N GLU A 178 -19.04 9.31 5.71
CA GLU A 178 -18.72 10.72 5.96
C GLU A 178 -17.51 10.87 6.90
N ARG A 179 -17.39 10.00 7.90
CA ARG A 179 -16.22 9.91 8.80
C ARG A 179 -14.95 9.56 8.04
N VAL A 180 -14.95 8.50 7.22
CA VAL A 180 -13.80 8.11 6.38
C VAL A 180 -13.45 9.22 5.37
N ALA A 181 -14.47 9.83 4.75
CA ALA A 181 -14.28 10.83 3.72
C ALA A 181 -13.63 12.13 4.21
N ASN A 182 -13.93 12.57 5.44
CA ASN A 182 -13.53 13.87 5.99
C ASN A 182 -12.44 13.80 7.08
N ALA A 183 -12.01 12.61 7.50
CA ALA A 183 -11.00 12.46 8.55
C ALA A 183 -9.66 13.12 8.19
N ASN A 184 -9.10 13.90 9.11
CA ASN A 184 -7.69 14.30 9.05
C ASN A 184 -6.77 13.16 9.50
N LEU A 185 -5.46 13.34 9.31
CA LEU A 185 -4.43 12.32 9.52
C LEU A 185 -4.48 11.69 10.92
N LYS A 186 -4.79 12.47 11.97
CA LYS A 186 -4.95 11.96 13.33
C LYS A 186 -6.25 11.15 13.50
N GLN A 187 -7.35 11.60 12.89
CA GLN A 187 -8.64 10.91 12.91
C GLN A 187 -8.63 9.59 12.13
N LEU A 188 -7.69 9.39 11.19
CA LEU A 188 -7.47 8.09 10.55
C LEU A 188 -6.97 7.03 11.56
N GLY A 189 -6.35 7.43 12.68
CA GLY A 189 -6.07 6.55 13.82
C GLY A 189 -7.31 6.03 14.57
N ASP A 190 -8.49 6.62 14.33
CA ASP A 190 -9.78 6.19 14.89
C ASP A 190 -10.66 5.43 13.86
N ILE A 191 -10.13 5.16 12.65
CA ILE A 191 -10.84 4.51 11.54
C ILE A 191 -10.34 3.07 11.39
N ARG A 192 -11.26 2.12 11.16
CA ARG A 192 -10.90 0.73 10.85
C ARG A 192 -10.64 0.57 9.36
N ILE A 193 -9.70 -0.28 8.98
CA ILE A 193 -9.46 -0.62 7.57
C ILE A 193 -10.71 -1.26 6.91
N ASP A 194 -11.50 -2.05 7.65
CA ASP A 194 -12.81 -2.53 7.19
C ASP A 194 -13.79 -1.37 6.83
N ASP A 195 -13.72 -0.22 7.52
CA ASP A 195 -14.56 0.96 7.20
C ASP A 195 -14.15 1.60 5.86
N VAL A 196 -12.86 1.58 5.53
CA VAL A 196 -12.31 2.06 4.25
C VAL A 196 -12.63 1.08 3.12
N LEU A 197 -12.62 -0.23 3.39
CA LEU A 197 -13.06 -1.26 2.43
C LEU A 197 -14.56 -1.14 2.13
N LEU A 198 -15.40 -0.82 3.13
CA LEU A 198 -16.80 -0.48 2.92
C LEU A 198 -16.99 0.79 2.06
N PHE A 199 -16.07 1.75 2.13
CA PHE A 199 -16.06 2.94 1.27
C PHE A 199 -15.82 2.59 -0.21
N ILE A 200 -15.01 1.57 -0.49
CA ILE A 200 -14.86 1.01 -1.84
C ILE A 200 -16.14 0.28 -2.26
N ASP A 201 -16.68 -0.58 -1.39
CA ASP A 201 -17.87 -1.38 -1.68
C ASP A 201 -19.09 -0.54 -2.06
N ARG A 202 -19.33 0.59 -1.39
CA ARG A 202 -20.41 1.53 -1.78
C ARG A 202 -20.16 2.22 -3.13
N GLY A 203 -18.89 2.35 -3.54
CA GLY A 203 -18.52 2.73 -4.90
C GLY A 203 -18.91 1.68 -5.94
N LEU A 204 -18.92 0.39 -5.60
CA LEU A 204 -19.37 -0.69 -6.49
C LEU A 204 -20.88 -0.65 -6.74
N GLU A 205 -21.66 -0.17 -5.76
CA GLU A 205 -23.12 0.02 -5.84
C GLU A 205 -23.48 1.31 -6.59
N ASN A 206 -22.80 2.42 -6.28
CA ASN A 206 -23.03 3.74 -6.86
C ASN A 206 -21.72 4.29 -7.44
N MET A 207 -21.40 3.83 -8.66
CA MET A 207 -20.13 4.08 -9.32
C MET A 207 -19.87 5.59 -9.52
N PRO A 208 -18.87 6.19 -8.85
CA PRO A 208 -18.60 7.62 -8.94
C PRO A 208 -18.17 8.04 -10.35
N THR A 209 -18.33 9.30 -10.73
CA THR A 209 -17.67 9.81 -11.95
C THR A 209 -16.17 10.00 -11.71
N TYR A 210 -15.37 10.08 -12.78
CA TYR A 210 -13.94 10.41 -12.65
C TYR A 210 -13.73 11.76 -11.95
N MET A 211 -14.64 12.72 -12.18
CA MET A 211 -14.64 14.00 -11.47
C MET A 211 -15.10 13.90 -10.01
N ASP A 212 -15.96 12.96 -9.64
CA ASP A 212 -16.26 12.70 -8.21
C ASP A 212 -15.05 12.12 -7.47
N LEU A 213 -14.23 11.31 -8.14
CA LEU A 213 -12.98 10.80 -7.58
C LEU A 213 -11.94 11.94 -7.41
N TYR A 214 -11.83 12.84 -8.40
CA TYR A 214 -11.05 14.08 -8.27
C TYR A 214 -11.55 14.97 -7.11
N ASN A 215 -12.86 15.20 -7.03
CA ASN A 215 -13.51 15.98 -5.97
C ASN A 215 -13.42 15.33 -4.57
N ARG A 216 -13.02 14.05 -4.47
CA ARG A 216 -12.64 13.38 -3.22
C ARG A 216 -11.17 13.63 -2.92
N TRP A 217 -10.29 13.47 -3.92
CA TRP A 217 -8.84 13.74 -3.80
C TRP A 217 -8.55 15.13 -3.25
N GLU A 218 -9.17 16.19 -3.77
CA GLU A 218 -8.98 17.57 -3.29
C GLU A 218 -9.28 17.74 -1.79
N LYS A 219 -10.23 16.96 -1.25
CA LYS A 219 -10.69 17.04 0.15
C LYS A 219 -9.92 16.12 1.10
N GLN A 220 -9.19 15.16 0.57
CA GLN A 220 -8.58 14.05 1.32
C GLN A 220 -7.06 14.16 1.45
N GLN A 221 -6.49 15.30 1.05
CA GLN A 221 -5.06 15.60 1.14
C GLN A 221 -4.51 15.45 2.56
N TRP A 222 -3.31 14.89 2.65
CA TRP A 222 -2.50 14.77 3.86
C TRP A 222 -1.02 14.97 3.49
N ALA A 223 -0.19 15.32 4.49
CA ALA A 223 1.24 15.53 4.30
C ALA A 223 2.03 14.47 5.08
N VAL A 224 2.99 13.83 4.42
CA VAL A 224 3.92 12.88 5.05
C VAL A 224 4.70 13.52 6.20
N GLY A 225 4.97 14.83 6.11
CA GLY A 225 5.69 15.60 7.14
C GLY A 225 4.91 15.80 8.45
N ASP A 226 3.59 15.59 8.47
CA ASP A 226 2.75 15.76 9.67
C ASP A 226 2.74 14.51 10.57
N LEU A 227 3.33 13.39 10.13
CA LEU A 227 3.44 12.16 10.90
C LEU A 227 4.52 12.24 11.98
N ASP A 228 4.26 11.67 13.15
CA ASP A 228 5.26 11.43 14.20
C ASP A 228 5.63 9.94 14.21
N PHE A 229 6.84 9.61 13.78
CA PHE A 229 7.41 8.26 13.83
C PHE A 229 8.27 8.02 15.09
N GLY A 230 8.29 8.94 16.05
CA GLY A 230 8.97 8.77 17.34
C GLY A 230 8.49 7.52 18.11
N PRO A 231 7.16 7.29 18.26
CA PRO A 231 6.63 6.07 18.87
C PRO A 231 7.00 4.80 18.10
N ASP A 232 6.91 4.83 16.77
CA ASP A 232 7.28 3.72 15.88
C ASP A 232 8.76 3.34 16.08
N ARG A 233 9.64 4.33 16.15
CA ARG A 233 11.08 4.15 16.41
C ARG A 233 11.36 3.57 17.80
N GLN A 234 10.62 3.98 18.82
CA GLN A 234 10.76 3.39 20.15
C GLN A 234 10.39 1.90 20.11
N ARG A 235 9.22 1.55 19.56
CA ARG A 235 8.79 0.14 19.43
C ARG A 235 9.79 -0.66 18.58
N TRP A 236 10.32 -0.08 17.50
CA TRP A 236 11.35 -0.73 16.68
C TRP A 236 12.64 -1.04 17.46
N GLN A 237 13.07 -0.17 18.37
CA GLN A 237 14.24 -0.45 19.21
C GLN A 237 13.97 -1.57 20.22
N GLU A 238 12.76 -1.61 20.79
CA GLU A 238 12.32 -2.59 21.80
C GLU A 238 11.96 -3.98 21.21
N ALA A 239 11.62 -4.05 19.91
CA ALA A 239 11.21 -5.28 19.22
C ALA A 239 12.31 -6.36 19.15
N THR A 240 11.89 -7.63 19.12
CA THR A 240 12.78 -8.78 18.88
C THR A 240 13.23 -8.86 17.42
N ASP A 241 14.28 -9.64 17.15
CA ASP A 241 14.82 -9.82 15.79
C ASP A 241 13.78 -10.42 14.83
N LEU A 242 12.90 -11.31 15.30
CA LEU A 242 11.83 -11.92 14.49
C LEU A 242 10.73 -10.90 14.14
N GLU A 243 10.34 -10.04 15.08
CA GLU A 243 9.40 -8.94 14.82
C GLU A 243 9.98 -7.92 13.83
N LYS A 244 11.29 -7.67 13.93
CA LYS A 244 12.05 -6.81 12.99
C LYS A 244 12.09 -7.41 11.59
N GLU A 245 12.45 -8.68 11.46
CA GLU A 245 12.47 -9.42 10.20
C GLU A 245 11.10 -9.44 9.51
N ALA A 246 10.04 -9.81 10.24
CA ALA A 246 8.67 -9.83 9.72
C ALA A 246 8.20 -8.43 9.29
N THR A 247 8.49 -7.40 10.10
CA THR A 247 8.17 -6.01 9.79
C THR A 247 8.89 -5.52 8.53
N LEU A 248 10.19 -5.76 8.39
CA LEU A 248 10.94 -5.36 7.20
C LEU A 248 10.45 -6.11 5.95
N TRP A 249 10.05 -7.38 6.09
CA TRP A 249 9.51 -8.15 4.97
C TRP A 249 8.15 -7.61 4.47
N GLY A 250 7.22 -7.26 5.36
CA GLY A 250 5.97 -6.60 4.94
C GLY A 250 6.20 -5.21 4.33
N ARG A 251 6.97 -4.37 5.03
CA ARG A 251 7.20 -2.96 4.64
C ARG A 251 8.04 -2.83 3.36
N ARG A 252 8.98 -3.74 3.08
CA ARG A 252 9.76 -3.70 1.81
C ARG A 252 8.90 -4.03 0.59
N LEU A 253 7.89 -4.90 0.73
CA LEU A 253 6.97 -5.23 -0.37
C LEU A 253 6.08 -4.03 -0.72
N PHE A 254 5.54 -3.34 0.29
CA PHE A 254 4.80 -2.10 0.06
C PHE A 254 5.69 -0.99 -0.48
N PHE A 255 6.77 -0.61 0.19
CA PHE A 255 7.64 0.49 -0.23
C PHE A 255 8.19 0.31 -1.65
N ASN A 256 8.65 -0.89 -1.99
CA ASN A 256 9.07 -1.18 -3.35
C ASN A 256 7.87 -1.14 -4.32
N GLY A 257 6.68 -1.60 -3.90
CA GLY A 257 5.44 -1.50 -4.64
C GLY A 257 5.09 -0.05 -5.00
N GLU A 258 5.02 0.84 -4.00
CA GLU A 258 4.72 2.28 -4.17
C GLU A 258 5.63 2.92 -5.22
N GLU A 259 6.94 2.63 -5.20
CA GLU A 259 7.88 3.19 -6.19
C GLU A 259 7.70 2.60 -7.59
N ARG A 260 7.39 1.30 -7.69
CA ARG A 260 7.10 0.65 -8.98
C ARG A 260 5.80 1.18 -9.58
N VAL A 261 4.73 1.36 -8.79
CA VAL A 261 3.46 1.93 -9.28
C VAL A 261 3.62 3.43 -9.61
N THR A 262 4.35 4.21 -8.81
CA THR A 262 4.72 5.60 -9.13
C THR A 262 5.46 5.71 -10.47
N SER A 263 6.53 4.94 -10.65
CA SER A 263 7.43 5.04 -11.81
C SER A 263 6.80 4.55 -13.12
N THR A 264 5.78 3.70 -13.05
CA THR A 264 5.08 3.13 -14.21
C THR A 264 3.76 3.83 -14.58
N LEU A 265 3.26 4.78 -13.77
CA LEU A 265 1.95 5.41 -14.00
C LEU A 265 1.93 6.48 -15.11
N ALA A 266 3.03 7.20 -15.36
CA ALA A 266 3.04 8.30 -16.32
C ALA A 266 2.58 7.91 -17.76
N PRO A 267 2.93 6.73 -18.31
CA PRO A 267 2.36 6.23 -19.56
C PRO A 267 0.84 6.02 -19.55
N PHE A 268 0.20 5.72 -18.41
CA PHE A 268 -1.25 5.59 -18.31
C PHE A 268 -1.92 6.96 -18.48
N VAL A 269 -1.38 8.02 -17.87
CA VAL A 269 -1.86 9.40 -18.05
C VAL A 269 -1.81 9.78 -19.53
N TRP A 270 -0.68 9.50 -20.20
CA TRP A 270 -0.47 9.84 -21.61
C TRP A 270 -1.28 8.97 -22.60
N ALA A 271 -1.69 7.76 -22.20
CA ALA A 271 -2.56 6.87 -22.97
C ALA A 271 -4.05 6.97 -22.56
N ALA A 272 -4.42 7.93 -21.72
CA ALA A 272 -5.79 8.10 -21.22
C ALA A 272 -6.79 8.33 -22.38
N PRO A 273 -7.85 7.50 -22.52
CA PRO A 273 -8.79 7.62 -23.64
C PRO A 273 -9.80 8.77 -23.50
N LYS A 274 -9.85 9.46 -22.35
CA LYS A 274 -10.77 10.56 -22.04
C LYS A 274 -10.06 11.61 -21.16
N PRO A 275 -10.28 12.92 -21.34
CA PRO A 275 -9.63 13.96 -20.51
C PRO A 275 -9.92 13.84 -19.01
N GLU A 276 -11.11 13.36 -18.63
CA GLU A 276 -11.46 13.15 -17.22
C GLU A 276 -10.68 11.99 -16.58
N ILE A 277 -10.23 11.03 -17.40
CA ILE A 277 -9.34 9.93 -16.99
C ILE A 277 -7.90 10.47 -16.83
N GLU A 278 -7.43 11.28 -17.78
CA GLU A 278 -6.12 11.97 -17.71
C GLU A 278 -6.00 12.83 -16.44
N ILE A 279 -7.04 13.62 -16.14
CA ILE A 279 -7.13 14.47 -14.94
C ILE A 279 -7.09 13.63 -13.66
N PHE A 280 -7.83 12.52 -13.58
CA PHE A 280 -7.81 11.67 -12.39
C PHE A 280 -6.47 10.94 -12.20
N LEU A 281 -5.93 10.31 -13.26
CA LEU A 281 -4.62 9.63 -13.18
C LEU A 281 -3.49 10.59 -12.80
N SER A 282 -3.60 11.87 -13.20
CA SER A 282 -2.67 12.93 -12.75
C SER A 282 -2.74 13.19 -11.25
N THR A 283 -3.89 12.97 -10.59
CA THR A 283 -3.98 13.02 -9.12
C THR A 283 -3.41 11.77 -8.46
N GLN A 284 -3.61 10.59 -9.06
CA GLN A 284 -3.02 9.34 -8.59
C GLN A 284 -1.48 9.40 -8.61
N MET A 285 -0.86 9.98 -9.65
CA MET A 285 0.60 10.22 -9.68
C MET A 285 1.14 11.02 -8.49
N VAL A 286 0.34 11.90 -7.88
CA VAL A 286 0.72 12.65 -6.68
C VAL A 286 0.55 11.80 -5.42
N ASP A 287 -0.43 10.90 -5.41
CA ASP A 287 -0.67 9.97 -4.31
C ASP A 287 0.43 8.90 -4.22
N GLU A 288 0.77 8.19 -5.32
CA GLU A 288 1.83 7.17 -5.27
C GLU A 288 3.20 7.76 -4.89
N ALA A 289 3.50 8.97 -5.38
CA ALA A 289 4.69 9.71 -4.99
C ALA A 289 4.67 10.07 -3.48
N ARG A 290 3.50 10.39 -2.92
CA ARG A 290 3.30 10.58 -1.47
C ARG A 290 3.50 9.28 -0.71
N HIS A 291 3.00 8.15 -1.21
CA HIS A 291 3.17 6.84 -0.59
C HIS A 291 4.65 6.41 -0.56
N THR A 292 5.36 6.56 -1.69
CA THR A 292 6.81 6.29 -1.80
C THR A 292 7.61 7.10 -0.76
N ILE A 293 7.28 8.39 -0.60
CA ILE A 293 7.93 9.28 0.38
C ILE A 293 7.51 8.97 1.84
N PHE A 294 6.30 8.46 2.06
CA PHE A 294 5.85 7.95 3.37
C PHE A 294 6.73 6.77 3.83
N PHE A 295 6.98 5.79 2.96
CA PHE A 295 7.84 4.67 3.30
C PHE A 295 9.33 5.03 3.36
N ASP A 296 9.86 5.91 2.50
CA ASP A 296 11.25 6.42 2.63
C ASP A 296 11.47 7.10 3.98
N ARG A 297 10.53 7.96 4.39
CA ARG A 297 10.59 8.63 5.69
C ARG A 297 10.50 7.62 6.85
N TRP A 298 9.58 6.66 6.79
CA TRP A 298 9.48 5.60 7.81
C TRP A 298 10.77 4.79 7.91
N TRP A 299 11.36 4.37 6.78
CA TRP A 299 12.59 3.57 6.75
C TRP A 299 13.78 4.35 7.35
N ARG A 300 13.91 5.64 7.04
CA ARG A 300 14.96 6.51 7.60
C ARG A 300 14.78 6.83 9.09
N GLU A 301 13.56 7.10 9.54
CA GLU A 301 13.31 7.53 10.93
C GLU A 301 13.16 6.35 11.91
N VAL A 302 12.55 5.23 11.48
CA VAL A 302 12.27 4.07 12.31
C VAL A 302 13.41 3.05 12.26
N VAL A 303 13.70 2.51 11.07
CA VAL A 303 14.73 1.47 10.89
C VAL A 303 16.13 2.06 11.08
N GLY A 304 16.41 3.17 10.38
CA GLY A 304 17.69 3.86 10.40
C GLY A 304 18.73 3.20 9.49
N THR A 305 18.78 3.63 8.23
CA THR A 305 19.77 3.20 7.23
C THR A 305 20.81 4.30 6.96
N ASP A 306 22.05 3.88 6.64
CA ASP A 306 23.14 4.73 6.15
C ASP A 306 23.02 5.08 4.65
N ALA A 307 21.97 4.61 3.96
CA ALA A 307 21.74 4.81 2.53
C ALA A 307 21.60 6.31 2.15
N ALA A 308 22.57 6.80 1.38
CA ALA A 308 22.80 8.23 1.12
C ALA A 308 21.66 8.96 0.37
N ASP A 309 20.83 8.24 -0.40
CA ASP A 309 19.69 8.78 -1.14
C ASP A 309 18.57 7.73 -1.26
N LEU A 310 17.47 8.07 -1.96
CA LEU A 310 16.36 7.15 -2.20
C LEU A 310 16.75 5.99 -3.14
N LYS A 311 17.66 6.19 -4.09
CA LYS A 311 18.10 5.13 -5.01
C LYS A 311 18.84 4.04 -4.24
N ALA A 312 19.71 4.41 -3.32
CA ALA A 312 20.42 3.48 -2.44
C ALA A 312 19.45 2.67 -1.55
N ILE A 313 18.37 3.30 -1.04
CA ILE A 313 17.31 2.57 -0.33
C ILE A 313 16.55 1.62 -1.26
N LEU A 314 16.19 2.04 -2.48
CA LEU A 314 15.49 1.16 -3.43
C LEU A 314 16.35 -0.05 -3.85
N GLU A 315 17.68 0.09 -3.83
CA GLU A 315 18.63 -1.02 -4.01
C GLU A 315 18.75 -1.91 -2.75
N GLU A 316 18.65 -1.34 -1.54
CA GLU A 316 18.64 -2.05 -0.25
C GLU A 316 17.36 -2.89 -0.03
N ILE A 317 16.18 -2.31 -0.29
CA ILE A 317 14.89 -2.95 0.03
C ILE A 317 14.45 -3.97 -1.02
N ARG A 318 15.01 -3.97 -2.24
CA ARG A 318 14.53 -4.77 -3.37
C ARG A 318 14.41 -6.26 -3.01
N PRO A 319 13.28 -6.95 -3.22
CA PRO A 319 13.14 -8.37 -2.87
C PRO A 319 14.06 -9.30 -3.67
N ASP A 320 15.14 -9.78 -3.03
CA ASP A 320 16.11 -10.72 -3.61
C ASP A 320 15.48 -12.05 -4.05
N THR A 321 14.48 -12.52 -3.29
CA THR A 321 13.86 -13.83 -3.46
C THR A 321 12.33 -13.78 -3.37
N ASN A 322 11.69 -13.05 -4.29
CA ASN A 322 10.24 -13.14 -4.52
C ASN A 322 9.94 -13.18 -6.03
N PRO A 323 9.79 -14.38 -6.64
CA PRO A 323 9.60 -14.50 -8.09
C PRO A 323 8.27 -13.94 -8.59
N GLY A 324 7.17 -14.14 -7.85
CA GLY A 324 5.83 -13.67 -8.25
C GLY A 324 5.76 -12.14 -8.26
N TYR A 325 6.30 -11.51 -7.21
CA TYR A 325 6.44 -10.07 -7.11
C TYR A 325 7.36 -9.51 -8.21
N ASN A 326 8.50 -10.16 -8.50
CA ASN A 326 9.42 -9.67 -9.54
C ASN A 326 8.81 -9.75 -10.95
N GLU A 327 8.15 -10.85 -11.34
CA GLU A 327 7.39 -10.95 -12.60
C GLU A 327 6.35 -9.82 -12.70
N LEU A 328 5.59 -9.56 -11.63
CA LEU A 328 4.52 -8.57 -11.63
C LEU A 328 5.04 -7.12 -11.73
N PHE A 329 5.95 -6.73 -10.84
CA PHE A 329 6.38 -5.33 -10.65
C PHE A 329 7.62 -4.93 -11.45
N TYR A 330 8.45 -5.88 -11.91
CA TYR A 330 9.66 -5.59 -12.70
C TYR A 330 9.55 -6.01 -14.17
N GLU A 331 8.63 -6.92 -14.54
CA GLU A 331 8.47 -7.37 -15.93
C GLU A 331 7.10 -6.96 -16.53
N ARG A 332 5.98 -7.39 -15.95
CA ARG A 332 4.63 -7.16 -16.50
C ARG A 332 4.19 -5.71 -16.44
N LEU A 333 4.18 -5.10 -15.25
CA LEU A 333 3.73 -3.72 -15.07
C LEU A 333 4.60 -2.71 -15.83
N PRO A 334 5.95 -2.77 -15.81
CA PRO A 334 6.79 -1.94 -16.67
C PRO A 334 6.63 -2.25 -18.17
N GLY A 335 6.40 -3.52 -18.55
CA GLY A 335 6.20 -3.94 -19.94
C GLY A 335 4.95 -3.33 -20.57
N VAL A 336 3.80 -3.38 -19.89
CA VAL A 336 2.55 -2.79 -20.38
C VAL A 336 2.60 -1.25 -20.37
N ALA A 337 3.27 -0.65 -19.36
CA ALA A 337 3.53 0.78 -19.33
C ALA A 337 4.43 1.24 -20.50
N GLN A 338 5.49 0.49 -20.84
CA GLN A 338 6.33 0.77 -22.00
C GLN A 338 5.58 0.58 -23.32
N ARG A 339 4.64 -0.39 -23.42
CA ARG A 339 3.77 -0.57 -24.59
C ARG A 339 2.86 0.66 -24.79
N MET A 340 2.22 1.15 -23.73
CA MET A 340 1.44 2.41 -23.76
C MET A 340 2.29 3.63 -24.12
N ALA A 341 3.50 3.76 -23.56
CA ALA A 341 4.42 4.85 -23.90
C ALA A 341 4.84 4.83 -25.39
N SER A 342 4.95 3.63 -25.97
CA SER A 342 5.35 3.42 -27.37
C SER A 342 4.19 3.60 -28.36
N ASN A 343 2.96 3.29 -27.95
CA ASN A 343 1.73 3.55 -28.69
C ASN A 343 0.59 4.00 -27.75
N PRO A 344 0.43 5.31 -27.51
CA PRO A 344 -0.60 5.85 -26.62
C PRO A 344 -2.06 5.66 -27.12
N ARG A 345 -2.25 5.03 -28.28
CA ARG A 345 -3.56 4.65 -28.84
C ARG A 345 -3.83 3.15 -28.74
N ASP A 346 -2.95 2.40 -28.07
CA ASP A 346 -3.15 0.97 -27.79
C ASP A 346 -4.15 0.80 -26.63
N VAL A 347 -5.44 0.89 -26.97
CA VAL A 347 -6.54 0.74 -25.99
C VAL A 347 -6.48 -0.64 -25.30
N ASP A 348 -6.00 -1.68 -26.00
CA ASP A 348 -5.84 -3.00 -25.39
C ASP A 348 -4.72 -2.96 -24.33
N ALA A 349 -3.61 -2.25 -24.56
CA ALA A 349 -2.57 -2.03 -23.54
C ALA A 349 -3.09 -1.22 -22.35
N PHE A 350 -3.99 -0.25 -22.57
CA PHE A 350 -4.60 0.53 -21.49
C PHE A 350 -5.52 -0.34 -20.61
N ILE A 351 -6.38 -1.17 -21.21
CA ILE A 351 -7.27 -2.08 -20.48
C ILE A 351 -6.50 -3.23 -19.79
N GLU A 352 -5.46 -3.77 -20.45
CA GLU A 352 -4.52 -4.73 -19.86
C GLU A 352 -3.75 -4.11 -18.69
N GLY A 353 -3.26 -2.88 -18.85
CA GLY A 353 -2.55 -2.13 -17.82
C GLY A 353 -3.41 -1.84 -16.60
N VAL A 354 -4.64 -1.34 -16.78
CA VAL A 354 -5.59 -1.08 -15.68
C VAL A 354 -6.02 -2.38 -14.99
N THR A 355 -6.02 -3.52 -15.70
CA THR A 355 -6.25 -4.84 -15.08
C THR A 355 -5.07 -5.25 -14.18
N ILE A 356 -3.83 -5.02 -14.61
CA ILE A 356 -2.62 -5.34 -13.81
C ILE A 356 -2.50 -4.39 -12.60
N TYR A 357 -2.59 -3.08 -12.85
CA TYR A 357 -2.38 -2.02 -11.86
C TYR A 357 -3.54 -1.99 -10.86
N HIS A 358 -4.72 -1.56 -11.30
CA HIS A 358 -5.84 -1.26 -10.40
C HIS A 358 -6.58 -2.49 -9.88
N ILE A 359 -6.48 -3.66 -10.52
CA ILE A 359 -7.19 -4.89 -10.08
C ILE A 359 -6.27 -5.94 -9.44
N VAL A 360 -5.09 -6.21 -9.99
CA VAL A 360 -4.16 -7.20 -9.40
C VAL A 360 -3.31 -6.56 -8.30
N VAL A 361 -2.60 -5.46 -8.60
CA VAL A 361 -1.70 -4.79 -7.65
C VAL A 361 -2.48 -4.10 -6.54
N GLU A 362 -3.18 -3.00 -6.83
CA GLU A 362 -3.92 -2.22 -5.82
C GLU A 362 -4.99 -3.06 -5.11
N ALA A 363 -5.99 -3.50 -5.89
CA ALA A 363 -7.19 -4.05 -5.29
C ALA A 363 -6.99 -5.40 -4.60
N THR A 364 -6.10 -6.25 -5.13
CA THR A 364 -5.96 -7.62 -4.66
C THR A 364 -4.73 -7.83 -3.77
N LEU A 365 -3.57 -7.26 -4.10
CA LEU A 365 -2.39 -7.34 -3.24
C LEU A 365 -2.38 -6.25 -2.17
N ALA A 366 -2.42 -4.97 -2.55
CA ALA A 366 -2.20 -3.86 -1.63
C ALA A 366 -3.32 -3.74 -0.58
N LEU A 367 -4.60 -3.72 -0.97
CA LEU A 367 -5.72 -3.72 -0.02
C LEU A 367 -5.78 -4.97 0.88
N THR A 368 -5.21 -6.10 0.45
CA THR A 368 -5.07 -7.29 1.32
C THR A 368 -4.00 -7.04 2.37
N GLY A 369 -2.77 -6.70 1.97
CA GLY A 369 -1.68 -6.45 2.92
C GLY A 369 -1.99 -5.30 3.88
N GLN A 370 -2.59 -4.20 3.38
CA GLN A 370 -3.09 -3.09 4.20
C GLN A 370 -4.12 -3.57 5.24
N ARG A 371 -5.08 -4.43 4.85
CA ARG A 371 -6.04 -5.00 5.81
C ARG A 371 -5.34 -5.79 6.91
N PHE A 372 -4.40 -6.67 6.56
CA PHE A 372 -3.74 -7.53 7.54
C PHE A 372 -2.79 -6.76 8.47
N GLU A 373 -1.96 -5.85 7.95
CA GLU A 373 -1.08 -5.05 8.80
C GLU A 373 -1.88 -4.08 9.69
N LEU A 374 -2.87 -3.35 9.14
CA LEU A 374 -3.66 -2.40 9.94
C LEU A 374 -4.54 -3.13 10.97
N GLU A 375 -5.17 -4.26 10.64
CA GLU A 375 -6.02 -4.95 11.61
C GLU A 375 -5.20 -5.58 12.75
N SER A 376 -4.03 -6.17 12.48
CA SER A 376 -3.13 -6.65 13.54
C SER A 376 -2.59 -5.51 14.41
N LEU A 377 -2.14 -4.39 13.82
CA LEU A 377 -1.72 -3.19 14.60
C LEU A 377 -2.88 -2.63 15.45
N ARG A 378 -4.12 -2.70 14.95
CA ARG A 378 -5.32 -2.27 15.69
C ARG A 378 -5.64 -3.21 16.85
N GLU A 379 -5.49 -4.53 16.67
CA GLU A 379 -5.68 -5.54 17.70
C GLU A 379 -4.65 -5.41 18.84
N GLU A 380 -3.42 -5.02 18.52
CA GLU A 380 -2.37 -4.68 19.50
C GLU A 380 -2.57 -3.30 20.18
N GLY A 381 -3.53 -2.47 19.74
CA GLY A 381 -3.77 -1.12 20.29
C GLY A 381 -2.81 -0.03 19.78
N LEU A 382 -2.17 -0.25 18.63
CA LEU A 382 -1.09 0.57 18.08
C LEU A 382 -1.57 1.64 17.08
N THR A 383 -2.86 1.98 17.07
CA THR A 383 -3.42 2.96 16.10
C THR A 383 -2.88 4.38 16.29
N HIS A 384 -2.20 4.63 17.41
CA HIS A 384 -1.52 5.88 17.73
C HIS A 384 -0.16 6.04 17.01
N LEU A 385 0.38 4.99 16.38
CA LEU A 385 1.63 5.02 15.62
C LEU A 385 1.50 5.86 14.34
N GLY A 386 2.60 6.51 13.94
CA GLY A 386 2.68 7.27 12.70
C GLY A 386 2.51 6.38 11.47
N TYR A 387 3.03 5.13 11.50
CA TYR A 387 2.81 4.17 10.44
C TYR A 387 1.33 3.84 10.26
N TYR A 388 0.57 3.62 11.34
CA TYR A 388 -0.86 3.31 11.26
C TYR A 388 -1.66 4.45 10.62
N GLN A 389 -1.41 5.68 11.06
CA GLN A 389 -2.10 6.88 10.55
C GLN A 389 -1.78 7.14 9.07
N GLY A 390 -0.50 7.06 8.70
CA GLY A 390 -0.07 7.23 7.31
C GLY A 390 -0.57 6.12 6.40
N PHE A 391 -0.47 4.86 6.82
CA PHE A 391 -0.89 3.71 5.99
C PHE A 391 -2.41 3.56 5.89
N THR A 392 -3.17 4.03 6.88
CA THR A 392 -4.63 4.20 6.75
C THR A 392 -4.99 5.35 5.79
N ALA A 393 -4.11 6.36 5.63
CA ALA A 393 -4.26 7.40 4.61
C ALA A 393 -3.96 6.87 3.19
N VAL A 394 -2.89 6.08 3.03
CA VAL A 394 -2.60 5.32 1.80
C VAL A 394 -3.81 4.46 1.40
N ALA A 395 -4.34 3.65 2.32
CA ALA A 395 -5.52 2.81 2.07
C ALA A 395 -6.79 3.61 1.69
N ARG A 396 -6.92 4.85 2.15
CA ARG A 396 -8.02 5.75 1.73
C ARG A 396 -7.76 6.34 0.34
N ASP A 397 -6.51 6.60 -0.01
CA ASP A 397 -6.14 7.11 -1.33
C ASP A 397 -6.37 6.02 -2.41
N GLU A 398 -5.89 4.80 -2.14
CA GLU A 398 -6.21 3.53 -2.83
C GLU A 398 -7.72 3.31 -3.06
N SER A 399 -8.57 3.72 -2.11
CA SER A 399 -10.02 3.62 -2.27
C SER A 399 -10.57 4.42 -3.45
N ARG A 400 -9.82 5.42 -3.94
CA ARG A 400 -10.14 6.17 -5.17
C ARG A 400 -9.58 5.46 -6.41
N HIS A 401 -8.36 4.96 -6.33
CA HIS A 401 -7.64 4.30 -7.43
C HIS A 401 -8.34 3.00 -7.87
N VAL A 402 -8.71 2.15 -6.92
CA VAL A 402 -9.46 0.90 -7.19
C VAL A 402 -10.85 1.17 -7.77
N ASN A 403 -11.55 2.21 -7.29
CA ASN A 403 -12.84 2.62 -7.86
C ASN A 403 -12.68 3.15 -9.31
N PHE A 404 -11.60 3.87 -9.59
CA PHE A 404 -11.26 4.31 -10.94
C PHE A 404 -11.03 3.12 -11.89
N GLY A 405 -10.20 2.15 -11.50
CA GLY A 405 -9.88 0.99 -12.34
C GLY A 405 -11.10 0.14 -12.64
N ILE A 406 -11.91 -0.14 -11.62
CA ILE A 406 -13.19 -0.85 -11.78
C ILE A 406 -14.10 -0.10 -12.75
N LYS A 407 -14.21 1.23 -12.63
CA LYS A 407 -15.02 2.05 -13.54
C LYS A 407 -14.54 1.99 -15.00
N VAL A 408 -13.24 2.10 -15.24
CA VAL A 408 -12.66 2.02 -16.59
C VAL A 408 -12.99 0.68 -17.24
N LEU A 409 -12.74 -0.42 -16.53
CA LEU A 409 -13.01 -1.77 -17.05
C LEU A 409 -14.52 -2.02 -17.22
N GLN A 410 -15.35 -1.49 -16.32
CA GLN A 410 -16.83 -1.57 -16.40
C GLN A 410 -17.39 -0.71 -17.55
N GLU A 411 -16.74 0.38 -17.94
CA GLU A 411 -17.06 1.12 -19.16
C GLU A 411 -16.63 0.35 -20.41
N ALA A 412 -15.41 -0.21 -20.44
CA ALA A 412 -14.91 -0.99 -21.57
C ALA A 412 -15.77 -2.23 -21.86
N VAL A 413 -16.12 -3.03 -20.84
CA VAL A 413 -16.98 -4.22 -21.00
C VAL A 413 -18.40 -3.87 -21.44
N ARG A 414 -18.89 -2.65 -21.16
CA ARG A 414 -20.18 -2.14 -21.70
C ARG A 414 -20.08 -1.65 -23.15
N GLU A 415 -18.90 -1.19 -23.58
CA GLU A 415 -18.64 -0.69 -24.93
C GLU A 415 -18.44 -1.84 -25.92
N ASP A 416 -17.59 -2.82 -25.58
CA ASP A 416 -17.31 -4.01 -26.38
C ASP A 416 -16.95 -5.21 -25.48
N ALA A 417 -17.97 -5.96 -25.08
CA ALA A 417 -17.80 -7.15 -24.24
C ALA A 417 -17.03 -8.28 -24.93
N GLU A 418 -17.18 -8.46 -26.25
CA GLU A 418 -16.55 -9.54 -27.01
C GLU A 418 -15.03 -9.33 -27.12
N ARG A 419 -14.58 -8.08 -27.21
CA ARG A 419 -13.16 -7.71 -27.17
C ARG A 419 -12.60 -7.67 -25.76
N PHE A 420 -13.22 -6.91 -24.85
CA PHE A 420 -12.57 -6.52 -23.60
C PHE A 420 -12.73 -7.56 -22.47
N ALA A 421 -13.81 -8.34 -22.43
CA ALA A 421 -13.94 -9.36 -21.38
C ALA A 421 -12.87 -10.48 -21.51
N PRO A 422 -12.60 -11.07 -22.71
CA PRO A 422 -11.53 -12.05 -22.87
C PRO A 422 -10.12 -11.49 -22.66
N LEU A 423 -9.91 -10.19 -22.90
CA LEU A 423 -8.66 -9.50 -22.55
C LEU A 423 -8.46 -9.49 -21.03
N ILE A 424 -9.44 -8.96 -20.28
CA ILE A 424 -9.38 -8.84 -18.82
C ILE A 424 -9.28 -10.24 -18.17
N GLN A 425 -10.10 -11.20 -18.62
CA GLN A 425 -10.03 -12.59 -18.14
C GLN A 425 -8.64 -13.21 -18.34
N ARG A 426 -8.02 -13.05 -19.52
CA ARG A 426 -6.68 -13.59 -19.80
C ARG A 426 -5.62 -12.95 -18.90
N THR A 427 -5.60 -11.62 -18.80
CA THR A 427 -4.65 -10.89 -17.96
C THR A 427 -4.75 -11.31 -16.49
N LEU A 428 -5.97 -11.51 -15.98
CA LEU A 428 -6.21 -12.05 -14.64
C LEU A 428 -5.70 -13.50 -14.50
N VAL A 429 -6.00 -14.39 -15.45
CA VAL A 429 -5.54 -15.80 -15.40
C VAL A 429 -4.01 -15.91 -15.44
N GLU A 430 -3.33 -15.03 -16.16
CA GLU A 430 -1.86 -14.98 -16.17
C GLU A 430 -1.25 -14.41 -14.87
N CYS A 431 -1.90 -13.43 -14.24
CA CYS A 431 -1.35 -12.75 -13.05
C CYS A 431 -1.77 -13.39 -11.72
N LEU A 432 -2.91 -14.08 -11.64
CA LEU A 432 -3.43 -14.73 -10.43
C LEU A 432 -2.42 -15.69 -9.75
N PRO A 433 -1.66 -16.55 -10.48
CA PRO A 433 -0.64 -17.41 -9.86
C PRO A 433 0.50 -16.64 -9.17
N LEU A 434 0.74 -15.38 -9.56
CA LEU A 434 1.80 -14.53 -9.00
C LEU A 434 1.44 -14.01 -7.60
N ILE A 435 0.15 -14.01 -7.25
CA ILE A 435 -0.36 -13.45 -5.98
C ILE A 435 0.11 -14.29 -4.79
N SER A 436 -0.10 -15.61 -4.80
CA SER A 436 0.42 -16.50 -3.73
C SER A 436 1.95 -16.42 -3.65
N GLY A 437 2.65 -16.45 -4.80
CA GLY A 437 4.10 -16.26 -4.83
C GLY A 437 4.57 -14.90 -4.30
N THR A 438 3.73 -13.87 -4.33
CA THR A 438 4.01 -12.54 -3.77
C THR A 438 3.86 -12.50 -2.25
N ILE A 439 2.80 -13.10 -1.71
CA ILE A 439 2.49 -13.04 -0.27
C ILE A 439 3.14 -14.17 0.55
N HIS A 440 3.81 -15.13 -0.08
CA HIS A 440 4.51 -16.19 0.64
C HIS A 440 5.82 -15.66 1.27
N PRO A 441 6.02 -15.77 2.61
CA PRO A 441 7.18 -15.22 3.29
C PRO A 441 8.40 -16.17 3.23
N PRO A 442 9.63 -15.66 3.44
CA PRO A 442 10.81 -16.49 3.70
C PRO A 442 10.72 -17.37 4.96
N ASP A 443 9.83 -17.02 5.90
CA ASP A 443 9.57 -17.75 7.14
C ASP A 443 8.08 -17.62 7.52
N ASP A 444 7.39 -18.76 7.65
CA ASP A 444 5.95 -18.84 8.01
C ASP A 444 5.61 -18.14 9.34
N ARG A 445 6.60 -17.90 10.21
CA ARG A 445 6.45 -17.17 11.48
C ARG A 445 6.12 -15.70 11.30
N TYR A 446 6.45 -15.10 10.14
CA TYR A 446 6.11 -13.69 9.84
C TYR A 446 4.60 -13.43 9.81
N TYR A 447 3.76 -14.47 9.70
CA TYR A 447 2.30 -14.40 9.88
C TYR A 447 1.82 -15.13 11.13
N SER A 448 2.34 -16.35 11.39
CA SER A 448 1.76 -17.24 12.39
C SER A 448 2.00 -16.83 13.85
N GLU A 449 3.11 -16.14 14.16
CA GLU A 449 3.33 -15.55 15.50
C GLU A 449 2.39 -14.34 15.76
N PHE A 450 1.91 -13.69 14.70
CA PHE A 450 0.90 -12.62 14.74
C PHE A 450 -0.54 -13.16 14.57
N GLY A 451 -0.74 -14.48 14.68
CA GLY A 451 -2.05 -15.12 14.64
C GLY A 451 -2.73 -15.19 13.27
N ARG A 452 -2.00 -14.92 12.17
CA ARG A 452 -2.52 -14.95 10.78
C ARG A 452 -2.04 -16.20 10.02
N SER A 453 -2.67 -16.52 8.89
CA SER A 453 -2.25 -17.61 8.00
C SER A 453 -2.35 -17.24 6.51
N GLU A 454 -1.53 -17.85 5.66
CA GLU A 454 -1.59 -17.62 4.20
C GLU A 454 -2.98 -17.96 3.62
N ASP A 455 -3.65 -19.00 4.15
CA ASP A 455 -5.04 -19.34 3.79
C ASP A 455 -6.02 -18.18 4.08
N GLU A 456 -5.91 -17.49 5.23
CA GLU A 456 -6.76 -16.33 5.58
C GLU A 456 -6.53 -15.15 4.61
N LEU A 457 -5.26 -14.91 4.24
CA LEU A 457 -4.87 -13.88 3.27
C LEU A 457 -5.41 -14.20 1.86
N LEU A 458 -5.23 -15.44 1.40
CA LEU A 458 -5.69 -15.91 0.09
C LEU A 458 -7.23 -15.91 0.00
N GLU A 459 -7.94 -16.37 1.04
CA GLU A 459 -9.39 -16.34 1.06
C GLU A 459 -9.92 -14.90 1.01
N PHE A 460 -9.34 -13.97 1.79
CA PHE A 460 -9.73 -12.56 1.72
C PHE A 460 -9.47 -11.96 0.34
N ALA A 461 -8.25 -12.11 -0.20
CA ALA A 461 -7.85 -11.56 -1.49
C ALA A 461 -8.76 -12.05 -2.62
N MET A 462 -9.03 -13.36 -2.68
CA MET A 462 -9.88 -13.95 -3.71
C MET A 462 -11.35 -13.57 -3.54
N ASN A 463 -11.87 -13.44 -2.32
CA ASN A 463 -13.24 -12.97 -2.10
C ASN A 463 -13.41 -11.50 -2.51
N ALA A 464 -12.44 -10.64 -2.16
CA ALA A 464 -12.43 -9.23 -2.53
C ALA A 464 -12.31 -9.04 -4.06
N LEU A 465 -11.40 -9.76 -4.72
CA LEU A 465 -11.29 -9.77 -6.18
C LEU A 465 -12.61 -10.21 -6.84
N ASN A 466 -13.17 -11.34 -6.43
CA ASN A 466 -14.43 -11.85 -6.99
C ASN A 466 -15.60 -10.86 -6.83
N LYS A 467 -15.62 -10.03 -5.78
CA LYS A 467 -16.61 -8.97 -5.61
C LYS A 467 -16.47 -7.85 -6.66
N ARG A 468 -15.23 -7.45 -6.95
CA ARG A 468 -14.91 -6.40 -7.94
C ARG A 468 -15.15 -6.87 -9.37
N LEU A 469 -14.76 -8.11 -9.71
CA LEU A 469 -15.02 -8.68 -11.03
C LEU A 469 -16.52 -8.74 -11.35
N ARG A 470 -17.37 -9.10 -10.38
CA ARG A 470 -18.84 -9.00 -10.50
C ARG A 470 -19.35 -7.59 -10.76
N SER A 471 -18.69 -6.55 -10.22
CA SER A 471 -19.04 -5.15 -10.49
C SER A 471 -18.61 -4.73 -11.91
N ILE A 472 -17.44 -5.18 -12.39
CA ILE A 472 -16.96 -4.94 -13.76
C ILE A 472 -17.86 -5.64 -14.81
N GLY A 473 -18.42 -6.80 -14.46
CA GLY A 473 -19.17 -7.69 -15.36
C GLY A 473 -18.39 -8.93 -15.82
N ILE A 474 -17.24 -9.21 -15.19
CA ILE A 474 -16.38 -10.35 -15.51
C ILE A 474 -16.72 -11.55 -14.61
N ASN A 475 -16.73 -12.74 -15.22
CA ASN A 475 -16.74 -14.03 -14.54
C ASN A 475 -15.49 -14.82 -14.95
N LEU A 476 -14.72 -15.33 -13.99
CA LEU A 476 -13.54 -16.17 -14.26
C LEU A 476 -13.89 -17.63 -14.59
N ALA A 477 -15.15 -18.02 -14.44
CA ALA A 477 -15.67 -19.36 -14.72
C ALA A 477 -16.67 -19.39 -15.90
N ALA A 478 -16.56 -18.43 -16.82
CA ALA A 478 -17.35 -18.32 -18.06
C ALA A 478 -16.43 -18.41 -19.28
#